data_AF-A0A7G6YMU0-F1
#
_entry.id   AF-A0A7G6YMU0-F1
#
_cell.length_a   1.000
_cell.length_b   1.000
_cell.length_c   1.000
_cell.angle_alpha   90.00
_cell.angle_beta   90.00
_cell.angle_gamma   90.00
#
_symmetry.space_group_name_H-M   'P 1'
#
loop_
_entity.id
_entity.type
_entity.pdbx_description
1 polymer ?
#
loop_
_entity_poly.entity_id
_entity_poly.type
_entity_poly.pdbx_seq_one_letter_code
_entity_poly.pdbx_strand_id
1 'polypeptide(L)'
;MNTPFRLDDHPRRPYPLAPPPAGYFEQLPRRVMDRVQPTEAPAFSWLSRLPLPLRTALASTLLLGGFAASLVLSVTPTSASATLAAVPQEELVQYLLANDSRVTLADLADLSATAPATAASYLHASPDELQRALDAQPTDDSYL
;
A
#
# COMPACT_ATOMS: atom_id res chain seq x y z
N MET A 1 39.99 -5.46 44.61
CA MET A 1 40.23 -6.92 44.76
C MET A 1 38.92 -7.62 44.43
N ASN A 2 38.84 -8.31 43.28
CA ASN A 2 37.63 -9.03 42.86
C ASN A 2 37.69 -10.44 43.46
N THR A 3 36.85 -10.73 44.45
CA THR A 3 36.72 -12.07 45.01
C THR A 3 35.87 -12.91 44.04
N PRO A 4 36.34 -14.08 43.56
CA PRO A 4 35.58 -14.88 42.61
C PRO A 4 34.33 -15.44 43.28
N PHE A 5 33.16 -15.18 42.67
CA PHE A 5 31.89 -15.75 43.10
C PHE A 5 31.92 -17.27 42.92
N ARG A 6 31.86 -18.01 44.03
CA ARG A 6 31.77 -19.47 44.04
C ARG A 6 30.33 -19.88 44.33
N LEU A 7 29.71 -20.52 43.35
CA LEU A 7 28.32 -20.96 43.40
C LEU A 7 28.05 -21.98 44.54
N ASP A 8 29.10 -22.63 45.03
CA ASP A 8 29.05 -23.62 46.12
C ASP A 8 29.03 -22.99 47.52
N ASP A 9 29.46 -21.72 47.66
CA ASP A 9 29.44 -21.01 48.95
C ASP A 9 28.04 -20.42 49.27
N HIS A 10 27.08 -20.54 48.35
CA HIS A 10 25.72 -20.08 48.55
C HIS A 10 24.81 -21.20 49.11
N PRO A 11 24.01 -20.91 50.15
CA PRO A 11 23.09 -21.88 50.72
C PRO A 11 22.06 -22.30 49.67
N ARG A 12 22.23 -23.51 49.11
CA ARG A 12 21.26 -24.11 48.19
C ARG A 12 19.98 -24.34 48.98
N ARG A 13 18.90 -23.65 48.59
CA ARG A 13 17.56 -23.93 49.14
C ARG A 13 17.25 -25.40 48.86
N PRO A 14 16.98 -26.23 49.87
CA PRO A 14 16.71 -27.66 49.66
C PRO A 14 15.43 -27.90 48.84
N TYR A 15 14.50 -26.95 48.83
CA TYR A 15 13.28 -26.99 48.03
C TYR A 15 13.02 -25.60 47.42
N PRO A 16 13.32 -25.37 46.13
CA PRO A 16 13.10 -24.07 45.49
C PRO A 16 11.61 -23.77 45.26
N LEU A 17 10.73 -24.77 45.32
CA LEU A 17 9.31 -24.67 45.00
C LEU A 17 8.49 -25.41 46.06
N ALA A 18 7.39 -24.81 46.49
CA ALA A 18 6.41 -25.48 47.33
C ALA A 18 5.91 -26.76 46.63
N PRO A 19 5.68 -27.85 47.37
CA PRO A 19 5.15 -29.08 46.76
C PRO A 19 3.81 -28.75 46.07
N PRO A 20 3.61 -29.22 44.84
CA PRO A 20 2.36 -28.98 44.14
C PRO A 20 1.19 -29.57 44.94
N PRO A 21 0.00 -28.96 44.87
CA PRO A 21 -1.20 -29.48 45.53
C PRO A 21 -1.44 -30.96 45.18
N ALA A 22 -1.98 -31.73 46.13
CA ALA A 22 -2.30 -33.13 45.90
C ALA A 22 -3.17 -33.30 44.64
N GLY A 23 -2.78 -34.23 43.75
CA GLY A 23 -3.50 -34.50 42.50
C GLY A 23 -3.27 -33.47 41.38
N TYR A 24 -2.35 -32.51 41.53
CA TYR A 24 -2.05 -31.53 40.47
C TYR A 24 -1.67 -32.20 39.14
N PHE A 25 -0.79 -33.20 39.18
CA PHE A 25 -0.36 -33.93 37.98
C PHE A 25 -1.44 -34.84 37.41
N GLU A 26 -2.39 -35.32 38.22
CA GLU A 26 -3.53 -36.10 37.75
C GLU A 26 -4.54 -35.25 36.98
N GLN A 27 -4.68 -33.97 37.36
CA GLN A 27 -5.57 -33.01 36.69
C GLN A 27 -4.90 -32.33 35.49
N LEU A 28 -3.56 -32.39 35.40
CA LEU A 28 -2.81 -31.70 34.37
C LEU A 28 -3.13 -32.21 32.95
N PRO A 29 -3.19 -33.53 32.68
CA PRO A 29 -3.61 -34.03 31.37
C PRO A 29 -4.98 -33.50 30.94
N ARG A 30 -5.97 -33.51 31.84
CA ARG A 30 -7.31 -32.97 31.56
C ARG A 30 -7.26 -31.48 31.23
N ARG A 31 -6.55 -30.69 32.04
CA ARG A 31 -6.41 -29.23 31.83
C ARG A 31 -5.66 -28.90 30.54
N VAL A 32 -4.69 -29.72 30.15
CA VAL A 32 -3.99 -29.55 28.87
C VAL A 32 -4.93 -29.87 27.72
N MET A 33 -5.69 -30.98 27.80
CA MET A 33 -6.66 -31.33 26.77
C MET A 33 -7.75 -30.26 26.60
N ASP A 34 -8.32 -29.75 27.70
CA ASP A 34 -9.33 -28.67 27.65
C ASP A 34 -8.82 -27.38 27.00
N ARG A 35 -7.52 -27.07 27.14
CA ARG A 35 -6.90 -25.91 26.50
C ARG A 35 -6.60 -26.11 25.02
N VAL A 36 -6.38 -27.36 24.61
CA VAL A 36 -6.09 -27.73 23.21
C VAL A 36 -7.37 -27.95 22.42
N GLN A 37 -8.51 -28.20 23.09
CA GLN A 37 -9.78 -28.29 22.40
C GLN A 37 -10.08 -26.96 21.70
N PRO A 38 -10.21 -26.96 20.37
CA PRO A 38 -10.58 -25.76 19.64
C PRO A 38 -11.96 -25.34 20.16
N THR A 39 -11.99 -24.23 20.89
CA THR A 39 -13.26 -23.57 21.19
C THR A 39 -13.78 -23.05 19.86
N GLU A 40 -14.71 -23.77 19.24
CA GLU A 40 -15.49 -23.25 18.12
C GLU A 40 -16.20 -22.00 18.64
N ALA A 41 -15.67 -20.83 18.29
CA ALA A 41 -16.28 -19.57 18.65
C ALA A 41 -17.70 -19.54 18.06
N PRO A 42 -18.75 -19.29 18.87
CA PRO A 42 -20.15 -19.30 18.40
C PRO A 42 -20.50 -18.07 17.56
N ALA A 43 -19.51 -17.34 17.07
CA ALA A 43 -19.73 -16.26 16.13
C ALA A 43 -20.23 -16.89 14.83
N PHE A 44 -21.53 -16.76 14.56
CA PHE A 44 -22.16 -17.14 13.30
C PHE A 44 -22.59 -18.62 13.14
N SER A 45 -23.02 -19.29 14.22
CA SER A 45 -23.64 -20.64 14.13
C SER A 45 -24.90 -20.69 13.24
N TRP A 46 -25.54 -19.54 12.98
CA TRP A 46 -26.62 -19.45 12.00
C TRP A 46 -26.11 -19.55 10.55
N LEU A 47 -24.89 -19.08 10.25
CA LEU A 47 -24.27 -19.22 8.92
C LEU A 47 -23.99 -20.67 8.55
N SER A 48 -23.69 -21.52 9.54
CA SER A 48 -23.51 -22.97 9.33
C SER A 48 -24.79 -23.72 9.00
N ARG A 49 -25.97 -23.11 9.17
CA ARG A 49 -27.26 -23.68 8.72
C ARG A 49 -27.56 -23.43 7.24
N LEU A 50 -26.79 -22.55 6.57
CA LEU A 50 -26.98 -22.29 5.14
C LEU A 50 -26.26 -23.34 4.29
N PRO A 51 -26.80 -23.69 3.11
CA PRO A 51 -26.14 -24.60 2.17
C PRO A 51 -24.78 -24.01 1.74
N LEU A 52 -23.80 -24.90 1.50
CA LEU A 52 -22.43 -24.56 1.13
C LEU A 52 -22.28 -23.48 0.02
N PRO A 53 -23.04 -23.51 -1.10
CA PRO A 53 -22.95 -22.47 -2.12
C PRO A 53 -23.39 -21.08 -1.63
N LEU A 54 -24.34 -21.01 -0.69
CA LEU A 54 -24.85 -19.75 -0.18
C LEU A 54 -23.86 -19.08 0.80
N ARG A 55 -23.09 -19.89 1.52
CA ARG A 55 -22.00 -19.41 2.39
C ARG A 55 -20.87 -18.78 1.57
N THR A 56 -20.49 -19.42 0.46
CA THR A 56 -19.43 -18.89 -0.43
C THR A 56 -19.90 -17.66 -1.19
N ALA A 57 -21.17 -17.63 -1.61
CA ALA A 57 -21.77 -16.43 -2.22
C ALA A 57 -21.74 -15.24 -1.26
N LEU A 58 -22.19 -15.39 -0.01
CA LEU A 58 -22.15 -14.32 1.00
C LEU A 58 -20.71 -13.84 1.29
N ALA A 59 -19.76 -14.77 1.40
CA ALA A 59 -18.36 -14.43 1.62
C ALA A 59 -17.77 -13.62 0.45
N SER A 60 -18.06 -14.05 -0.79
CA SER A 60 -17.63 -13.34 -2.00
C SER A 60 -18.24 -11.94 -2.07
N THR A 61 -19.55 -11.80 -1.81
CA THR A 61 -20.22 -10.49 -1.83
C THR A 61 -19.70 -9.54 -0.76
N LEU A 62 -19.42 -10.04 0.45
CA LEU A 62 -18.81 -9.24 1.51
C LEU A 62 -17.39 -8.78 1.13
N LEU A 63 -16.59 -9.68 0.56
CA LEU A 63 -15.23 -9.36 0.14
C LEU A 63 -15.23 -8.36 -1.02
N LEU A 64 -16.05 -8.59 -2.05
CA LEU A 64 -16.15 -7.71 -3.21
C LEU A 64 -16.75 -6.34 -2.83
N GLY A 65 -17.80 -6.33 -2.03
CA GLY A 65 -18.44 -5.11 -1.53
C GLY A 65 -17.51 -4.30 -0.64
N GLY A 66 -16.80 -4.95 0.28
CA GLY A 66 -15.80 -4.31 1.13
C GLY A 66 -14.61 -3.77 0.33
N PHE A 67 -14.15 -4.51 -0.68
CA PHE A 67 -13.09 -4.06 -1.58
C PHE A 67 -13.54 -2.84 -2.41
N ALA A 68 -14.73 -2.88 -3.01
CA ALA A 68 -15.27 -1.76 -3.77
C ALA A 68 -15.47 -0.51 -2.90
N ALA A 69 -16.04 -0.69 -1.69
CA ALA A 69 -16.20 0.40 -0.74
C ALA A 69 -14.84 0.97 -0.29
N SER A 70 -13.84 0.11 -0.07
CA SER A 70 -12.48 0.51 0.25
C SER A 70 -11.86 1.32 -0.88
N LEU A 71 -12.02 0.90 -2.14
CA LEU A 71 -11.53 1.68 -3.29
C LEU A 71 -12.20 3.06 -3.33
N VAL A 72 -13.52 3.14 -3.20
CA VAL A 72 -14.24 4.42 -3.20
C VAL A 72 -13.77 5.35 -2.07
N LEU A 73 -13.53 4.81 -0.87
CA LEU A 73 -12.99 5.60 0.25
C LEU A 73 -11.50 5.94 0.11
N SER A 74 -10.73 5.10 -0.59
CA SER A 74 -9.27 5.24 -0.75
C SER A 74 -8.89 6.07 -1.99
N VAL A 75 -9.82 6.36 -2.89
CA VAL A 75 -9.57 7.31 -3.98
C VAL A 75 -9.51 8.71 -3.37
N THR A 76 -8.36 9.07 -2.81
CA THR A 76 -7.91 10.47 -2.83
C THR A 76 -7.57 10.79 -4.28
N PRO A 77 -8.30 11.71 -4.95
CA PRO A 77 -7.94 12.19 -6.28
C PRO A 77 -6.73 13.12 -6.17
N THR A 78 -5.61 12.63 -5.65
CA THR A 78 -4.30 13.20 -5.95
C THR A 78 -3.97 12.76 -7.36
N SER A 79 -4.54 13.48 -8.33
CA SER A 79 -4.08 13.40 -9.71
C SER A 79 -2.56 13.49 -9.68
N ALA A 80 -1.85 12.53 -10.28
CA ALA A 80 -0.40 12.62 -10.43
C ALA A 80 0.01 13.97 -11.04
N SER A 81 -0.87 14.57 -11.85
CA SER A 81 -0.76 15.93 -12.36
C SER A 81 -0.62 17.01 -11.27
N ALA A 82 -1.27 16.88 -10.13
CA ALA A 82 -1.21 17.86 -9.03
C ALA A 82 0.10 17.75 -8.24
N THR A 83 0.62 16.53 -8.06
CA THR A 83 1.96 16.33 -7.46
C THR A 83 3.08 16.70 -8.43
N LEU A 84 2.94 16.46 -9.74
CA LEU A 84 3.89 16.93 -10.75
C LEU A 84 3.82 18.46 -10.95
N ALA A 85 2.64 19.08 -10.85
CA ALA A 85 2.49 20.54 -10.91
C ALA A 85 3.11 21.25 -9.70
N ALA A 86 3.33 20.53 -8.59
CA ALA A 86 4.02 21.06 -7.41
C ALA A 86 5.55 20.96 -7.52
N VAL A 87 6.09 20.23 -8.51
CA VAL A 87 7.54 20.15 -8.74
C VAL A 87 8.01 21.39 -9.51
N PRO A 88 9.00 22.14 -9.02
CA PRO A 88 9.52 23.31 -9.72
C PRO A 88 10.17 22.92 -11.05
N GLN A 89 9.95 23.74 -12.08
CA GLN A 89 10.43 23.46 -13.45
C GLN A 89 11.95 23.31 -13.53
N GLU A 90 12.70 23.98 -12.67
CA GLU A 90 14.16 23.89 -12.61
C GLU A 90 14.64 22.47 -12.25
N GLU A 91 13.96 21.81 -11.30
CA GLU A 91 14.28 20.42 -10.92
C GLU A 91 13.93 19.43 -12.04
N LEU A 92 12.85 19.68 -12.79
CA LEU A 92 12.48 18.85 -13.94
C LEU A 92 13.52 18.93 -15.05
N VAL A 93 13.97 20.15 -15.39
CA VAL A 93 15.02 20.35 -16.41
C VAL A 93 16.32 19.72 -15.93
N GLN A 94 16.68 19.89 -14.66
CA GLN A 94 17.89 19.29 -14.10
C GLN A 94 17.82 17.76 -14.11
N TYR A 95 16.66 17.18 -13.80
CA TYR A 95 16.45 15.73 -13.88
C TYR A 95 16.55 15.22 -15.31
N LEU A 96 15.98 15.91 -16.28
CA LEU A 96 16.05 15.57 -17.71
C LEU A 96 17.46 15.75 -18.30
N LEU A 97 18.28 16.63 -17.74
CA LEU A 97 19.67 16.82 -18.13
C LEU A 97 20.62 15.84 -17.41
N ALA A 98 20.30 15.45 -16.18
CA ALA A 98 21.10 14.54 -15.36
C ALA A 98 20.83 13.06 -15.68
N ASN A 99 19.57 12.71 -15.94
CA ASN A 99 19.21 11.45 -16.58
C ASN A 99 19.19 11.68 -18.08
N ASP A 100 20.04 10.99 -18.84
CA ASP A 100 20.02 10.94 -20.31
C ASP A 100 18.76 10.18 -20.84
N SER A 101 17.62 10.34 -20.15
CA SER A 101 16.32 9.86 -20.55
C SER A 101 15.84 10.72 -21.70
N ARG A 102 16.23 10.33 -22.90
CA ARG A 102 15.71 10.89 -24.14
C ARG A 102 14.21 10.62 -24.17
N VAL A 103 13.41 11.66 -23.95
CA VAL A 103 11.95 11.60 -24.11
C VAL A 103 11.68 11.07 -25.51
N THR A 104 11.17 9.83 -25.60
CA THR A 104 10.96 9.19 -26.90
C THR A 104 9.60 9.58 -27.47
N LEU A 105 9.46 9.44 -28.79
CA LEU A 105 8.19 9.70 -29.47
C LEU A 105 7.08 8.74 -28.98
N ALA A 106 7.46 7.56 -28.48
CA ALA A 106 6.54 6.62 -27.84
C ALA A 106 6.00 7.15 -26.50
N ASP A 107 6.86 7.76 -25.68
CA ASP A 107 6.44 8.35 -24.39
C ASP A 107 5.47 9.53 -24.61
N LEU A 108 5.71 10.34 -25.65
CA LEU A 108 4.83 11.45 -26.04
C LEU A 108 3.47 10.97 -26.58
N ALA A 109 3.43 9.84 -27.28
CA ALA A 109 2.19 9.24 -27.76
C ALA A 109 1.29 8.79 -26.60
N ASP A 110 1.87 8.20 -25.55
CA ASP A 110 1.13 7.72 -24.37
C ASP A 110 0.57 8.87 -23.51
N LEU A 111 1.30 9.99 -23.46
CA LEU A 111 0.84 11.25 -22.85
C LEU A 111 -0.40 11.83 -23.56
N SER A 112 -0.43 11.81 -24.89
CA SER A 112 -1.57 12.33 -25.67
C SER A 112 -2.86 11.54 -25.45
N ALA A 113 -2.74 10.23 -25.23
CA ALA A 113 -3.86 9.34 -24.93
C ALA A 113 -4.41 9.56 -23.51
N THR A 114 -3.54 9.95 -22.57
CA THR A 114 -3.87 10.06 -21.14
C THR A 114 -4.38 11.46 -20.74
N ALA A 115 -3.99 12.51 -21.46
CA ALA A 115 -4.34 13.90 -21.15
C ALA A 115 -5.05 14.63 -22.32
N PRO A 116 -6.26 14.20 -22.74
CA PRO A 116 -7.00 14.83 -23.84
C PRO A 116 -7.40 16.29 -23.56
N ALA A 117 -7.50 16.67 -22.28
CA ALA A 117 -7.90 18.03 -21.88
C ALA A 117 -6.84 19.09 -22.22
N THR A 118 -5.54 18.76 -22.12
CA THR A 118 -4.46 19.68 -22.49
C THR A 118 -4.41 19.92 -23.99
N ALA A 119 -4.60 18.88 -24.81
CA ALA A 119 -4.68 19.01 -26.26
C ALA A 119 -5.85 19.91 -26.69
N ALA A 120 -7.00 19.81 -26.00
CA ALA A 120 -8.16 20.67 -26.28
C ALA A 120 -7.88 22.17 -26.07
N SER A 121 -7.07 22.53 -25.06
CA SER A 121 -6.65 23.93 -24.84
C SER A 121 -5.69 24.45 -25.92
N TYR A 122 -4.79 23.62 -26.47
CA TYR A 122 -3.92 24.02 -27.59
C TYR A 122 -4.63 24.05 -28.94
N LEU A 123 -5.74 23.33 -29.08
CA LEU A 123 -6.59 23.36 -30.28
C LEU A 123 -7.47 24.61 -30.37
N HIS A 124 -7.58 25.40 -29.30
CA HIS A 124 -8.29 26.69 -29.25
C HIS A 124 -7.34 27.89 -29.35
N ALA A 125 -6.27 27.79 -30.16
CA ALA A 125 -5.44 28.95 -30.45
C ALA A 125 -6.30 30.03 -31.15
N SER A 126 -6.33 31.23 -30.57
CA SER A 126 -7.06 32.34 -31.18
C SER A 126 -6.39 32.76 -32.50
N PRO A 127 -7.15 33.24 -33.51
CA PRO A 127 -6.56 33.65 -34.79
C PRO A 127 -5.42 34.67 -34.64
N ASP A 128 -5.53 35.59 -33.68
CA ASP A 128 -4.51 36.61 -33.41
C ASP A 128 -3.23 36.04 -32.79
N GLU A 129 -3.33 34.95 -32.02
CA GLU A 129 -2.20 34.26 -31.42
C GLU A 129 -1.42 33.46 -32.46
N LEU A 130 -2.14 32.81 -33.39
CA LEU A 130 -1.55 32.15 -34.55
C LEU A 130 -0.83 33.15 -35.46
N GLN A 131 -1.47 34.29 -35.76
CA GLN A 131 -0.85 35.32 -36.59
C GLN A 131 0.44 35.86 -35.96
N ARG A 132 0.41 36.14 -34.65
CA ARG A 132 1.58 36.60 -33.92
C ARG A 132 2.72 35.58 -33.88
N ALA A 133 2.39 34.28 -33.78
CA ALA A 133 3.39 33.21 -33.80
C ALA A 133 4.01 33.04 -35.20
N LEU A 134 3.22 33.19 -36.26
CA LEU A 134 3.72 33.23 -37.64
C LEU A 134 4.62 34.43 -37.89
N ASP A 135 4.21 35.62 -37.43
CA ASP A 135 4.98 36.86 -37.60
C ASP A 135 6.28 36.85 -36.78
N ALA A 136 6.33 36.07 -35.69
CA ALA A 136 7.51 35.89 -34.85
C ALA A 136 8.48 34.81 -35.37
N GLN A 137 8.09 34.03 -36.38
CA GLN A 137 9.02 33.09 -37.00
C GLN A 137 10.08 33.89 -37.78
N PRO A 138 11.38 33.72 -37.46
CA PRO A 138 12.42 34.31 -38.29
C PRO A 138 12.32 33.71 -39.69
N THR A 139 12.08 34.54 -40.70
CA THR A 139 12.29 34.14 -42.09
C THR A 139 13.78 33.91 -42.27
N ASP A 140 14.20 32.64 -42.29
CA ASP A 140 15.52 32.25 -42.75
C ASP A 140 15.66 32.62 -44.24
N ASP A 141 15.98 33.89 -44.50
CA ASP A 141 16.50 34.37 -45.78
C ASP A 141 17.97 33.96 -45.98
N SER A 142 18.46 33.00 -45.18
CA SER A 142 19.79 32.40 -45.26
C SER A 142 19.87 31.22 -46.24
N TYR A 143 19.31 31.41 -47.44
CA TYR A 143 19.65 30.62 -48.62
C TYR A 143 20.11 31.54 -49.75
N LEU A 144 21.30 32.12 -49.60
CA LEU A 144 22.15 32.60 -50.70
C LEU A 144 23.58 32.13 -50.49
#